data_AF-A0A2S2NKR4-F1
#
_entry.id   AF-A0A2S2NKR4-F1
#
_cell.length_a   1.000
_cell.length_b   1.000
_cell.length_c   1.000
_cell.angle_alpha   90.00
_cell.angle_beta   90.00
_cell.angle_gamma   90.00
#
_symmetry.space_group_name_H-M   'P 1'
#
loop_
_entity.id
_entity.type
_entity.pdbx_description
1 polymer ?
#
loop_
_entity_poly.entity_id
_entity_poly.type
_entity_poly.pdbx_seq_one_letter_code
_entity_poly.pdbx_strand_id
1 'polypeptide(L)'
;SKGRRMLLIYSAVIMCLCLVGLAFCVIIKMQLNATTFNDISMVLVMFFIMAYSLGFGPVPWVILGEIFSTKVKSYGISFTAAINWLLVLASAYFPYEMNKFFDIEYLFLFHFVLCLSGALFVWWFVPETKKFSLIDVQRQLDIDYEHIIYYVPV
;
A
#
# COMPACT_ATOMS: atom_id res chain seq x y z
N SER A 1 -16.66 -9.05 11.56
CA SER A 1 -16.11 -7.81 10.99
C SER A 1 -14.91 -8.17 10.10
N LYS A 2 -14.76 -7.57 8.90
CA LYS A 2 -13.76 -7.98 7.87
C LYS A 2 -12.31 -7.87 8.36
N GLY A 3 -11.46 -8.82 8.00
CA GLY A 3 -10.03 -8.92 8.36
C GLY A 3 -9.17 -7.72 7.92
N ARG A 4 -8.05 -7.46 8.60
CA ARG A 4 -7.15 -6.32 8.30
C ARG A 4 -6.50 -6.51 6.93
N ARG A 5 -6.06 -7.73 6.64
CA ARG A 5 -5.50 -8.09 5.33
C ARG A 5 -6.52 -7.91 4.22
N MET A 6 -7.75 -8.39 4.42
CA MET A 6 -8.82 -8.22 3.44
C MET A 6 -9.16 -6.75 3.21
N LEU A 7 -9.13 -5.90 4.24
CA LEU A 7 -9.34 -4.46 4.10
C LEU A 7 -8.27 -3.81 3.21
N LEU A 8 -6.99 -4.17 3.42
CA LEU A 8 -5.88 -3.71 2.57
C LEU A 8 -6.07 -4.14 1.12
N ILE A 9 -6.44 -5.39 0.87
CA ILE A 9 -6.66 -5.90 -0.49
C ILE A 9 -7.81 -5.15 -1.19
N TYR A 10 -8.96 -4.98 -0.53
CA TYR A 10 -10.08 -4.24 -1.12
C TYR A 10 -9.70 -2.78 -1.42
N SER A 11 -8.98 -2.13 -0.51
CA SER A 11 -8.45 -0.78 -0.71
C SER A 11 -7.50 -0.74 -1.92
N ALA A 12 -6.54 -1.67 -2.01
CA ALA A 12 -5.59 -1.75 -3.12
C ALA A 12 -6.27 -1.93 -4.48
N VAL A 13 -7.28 -2.81 -4.56
CA VAL A 13 -8.02 -3.06 -5.81
C VAL A 13 -8.73 -1.80 -6.28
N ILE A 14 -9.42 -1.09 -5.38
CA ILE A 14 -10.10 0.17 -5.74
C ILE A 14 -9.08 1.22 -6.17
N MET A 15 -7.97 1.36 -5.45
CA MET A 15 -6.88 2.28 -5.80
C MET A 15 -6.29 1.96 -7.18
N CYS A 16 -6.04 0.69 -7.48
CA CYS A 16 -5.54 0.24 -8.77
C CYS A 16 -6.51 0.59 -9.92
N LEU A 17 -7.81 0.35 -9.73
CA LEU A 17 -8.83 0.70 -10.72
C LEU A 17 -8.89 2.22 -10.97
N CYS A 18 -8.77 3.02 -9.91
CA CYS A 18 -8.72 4.48 -10.03
C CYS A 18 -7.48 4.95 -10.80
N LEU A 19 -6.30 4.37 -10.54
CA LEU A 19 -5.06 4.73 -11.23
C LEU A 19 -5.10 4.38 -12.73
N VAL A 20 -5.63 3.20 -13.08
CA VAL A 20 -5.82 2.83 -14.50
C VAL A 20 -6.85 3.75 -15.17
N GLY A 21 -7.96 4.06 -14.47
CA GLY A 21 -8.96 5.01 -14.96
C GLY A 21 -8.39 6.42 -15.19
N LEU A 22 -7.52 6.89 -14.31
CA LEU A 22 -6.84 8.18 -14.44
C LEU A 22 -5.91 8.21 -15.65
N ALA A 23 -5.07 7.18 -15.81
CA ALA A 23 -4.21 7.05 -16.99
C ALA A 23 -5.04 7.08 -18.28
N PHE A 24 -6.16 6.33 -18.32
CA PHE A 24 -7.07 6.32 -19.46
C PHE A 24 -7.70 7.70 -19.74
N CYS A 25 -8.19 8.39 -18.70
CA CYS A 25 -8.78 9.72 -18.87
C CYS A 25 -7.79 10.74 -19.44
N VAL A 26 -6.53 10.69 -19.01
CA VAL A 26 -5.46 11.56 -19.53
C VAL A 26 -5.19 11.26 -21.01
N ILE A 27 -5.01 9.99 -21.37
CA ILE A 27 -4.71 9.58 -22.76
C ILE A 27 -5.84 10.02 -23.70
N ILE A 28 -7.09 9.79 -23.33
CA ILE A 28 -8.25 10.14 -24.17
C ILE A 28 -8.43 11.66 -24.26
N LYS A 29 -8.19 12.40 -23.17
CA LYS A 29 -8.20 13.86 -23.18
C LYS A 29 -7.20 14.42 -24.19
N MET A 30 -5.99 13.86 -24.26
CA MET A 30 -4.96 14.28 -25.22
C MET A 30 -5.38 14.01 -26.67
N GLN A 31 -6.12 12.93 -26.92
CA GLN A 31 -6.59 12.57 -28.27
C GLN A 31 -7.81 13.38 -28.73
N LEU A 32 -8.77 13.65 -27.83
CA LEU A 32 -10.06 14.24 -28.18
C LEU A 32 -10.18 15.74 -27.86
N ASN A 33 -9.18 16.34 -27.20
CA ASN A 33 -9.22 17.74 -26.73
C ASN A 33 -10.51 18.12 -25.96
N ALA A 34 -11.14 17.13 -25.32
CA ALA A 34 -12.40 17.31 -24.61
C ALA A 34 -12.18 17.62 -23.13
N THR A 35 -12.83 18.67 -22.62
CA THR A 35 -12.72 19.11 -21.21
C THR A 35 -13.47 18.23 -20.22
N THR A 36 -14.46 17.45 -20.68
CA THR A 36 -15.31 16.57 -19.85
C THR A 36 -14.51 15.56 -19.03
N PHE A 37 -13.34 15.14 -19.50
CA PHE A 37 -12.48 14.18 -18.78
C PHE A 37 -11.80 14.77 -17.53
N ASN A 38 -11.80 16.09 -17.35
CA ASN A 38 -11.29 16.73 -16.13
C ASN A 38 -12.15 16.38 -14.91
N ASP A 39 -13.47 16.47 -15.04
CA ASP A 39 -14.40 16.21 -13.93
C ASP A 39 -14.36 14.73 -13.52
N ILE A 40 -14.28 13.82 -14.51
CA ILE A 40 -14.14 12.39 -14.27
C ILE A 40 -12.82 12.09 -13.55
N SER A 41 -11.71 12.70 -13.99
CA SER A 41 -10.41 12.53 -13.34
C SER A 41 -10.44 13.02 -11.89
N MET A 42 -11.10 14.14 -11.61
CA MET A 42 -11.27 14.65 -10.24
C MET A 42 -12.02 13.67 -9.35
N VAL A 43 -13.13 13.11 -9.84
CA VAL A 43 -13.90 12.09 -9.12
C VAL A 43 -13.05 10.84 -8.85
N LEU A 44 -12.27 10.37 -9.83
CA LEU A 44 -11.38 9.22 -9.66
C LEU A 44 -10.30 9.46 -8.60
N VAL A 45 -9.71 10.66 -8.54
CA VAL A 45 -8.76 11.04 -7.48
C VAL A 45 -9.43 11.02 -6.11
N MET A 46 -10.66 11.51 -5.99
CA MET A 46 -11.40 11.47 -4.72
C MET A 46 -11.64 10.03 -4.25
N PHE A 47 -12.07 9.14 -5.14
CA PHE A 47 -12.26 7.73 -4.82
C PHE A 47 -10.94 7.05 -4.45
N PHE A 48 -9.85 7.38 -5.13
CA PHE A 48 -8.51 6.90 -4.77
C PHE A 48 -8.14 7.31 -3.33
N ILE A 49 -8.30 8.59 -2.98
CA ILE A 49 -7.99 9.11 -1.64
C ILE A 49 -8.88 8.45 -0.58
N MET A 50 -10.16 8.27 -0.86
CA MET A 50 -11.09 7.57 0.04
C MET A 50 -10.68 6.12 0.26
N ALA A 51 -10.36 5.39 -0.82
CA ALA A 51 -9.91 4.01 -0.73
C ALA A 51 -8.61 3.87 0.07
N TYR A 52 -7.65 4.76 -0.17
CA TYR A 52 -6.41 4.83 0.61
C TYR A 52 -6.69 5.08 2.10
N SER A 53 -7.52 6.09 2.41
CA SER A 53 -7.84 6.48 3.78
C SER A 53 -8.55 5.38 4.57
N LEU A 54 -9.32 4.50 3.89
CA LEU A 54 -9.99 3.38 4.53
C LEU A 54 -9.08 2.16 4.74
N GLY A 55 -7.97 2.04 3.99
CA GLY A 55 -7.09 0.87 4.00
C GLY A 55 -5.65 1.24 4.28
N PHE A 56 -4.87 1.49 3.22
CA PHE A 56 -3.43 1.70 3.31
C PHE A 56 -2.98 2.89 4.16
N GLY A 57 -3.84 3.87 4.40
CA GLY A 57 -3.55 4.98 5.32
C GLY A 57 -3.38 4.51 6.77
N PRO A 58 -4.44 4.00 7.43
CA PRO A 58 -4.38 3.63 8.84
C PRO A 58 -3.96 2.19 9.12
N VAL A 59 -4.30 1.22 8.25
CA VAL A 59 -4.19 -0.21 8.58
C VAL A 59 -2.74 -0.68 8.77
N PRO A 60 -1.75 -0.30 7.95
CA PRO A 60 -0.37 -0.72 8.16
C PRO A 60 0.16 -0.35 9.55
N TRP A 61 -0.19 0.84 10.06
CA TRP A 61 0.19 1.26 11.41
C TRP A 61 -0.42 0.39 12.51
N VAL A 62 -1.67 -0.04 12.33
CA VAL A 62 -2.33 -0.99 13.24
C VAL A 62 -1.62 -2.34 13.18
N ILE A 63 -1.33 -2.85 11.99
CA ILE A 63 -0.65 -4.14 11.80
C ILE A 63 0.76 -4.12 12.43
N LEU A 64 1.53 -3.04 12.27
CA LEU A 64 2.84 -2.89 12.94
C LEU A 64 2.70 -2.99 14.46
N GLY A 65 1.64 -2.40 15.02
CA GLY A 65 1.30 -2.51 16.44
C GLY A 65 0.90 -3.92 16.88
N GLU A 66 0.41 -4.76 15.98
CA GLU A 66 -0.01 -6.15 16.24
C GLU A 66 1.11 -7.17 16.00
N ILE A 67 2.04 -6.90 15.07
CA ILE A 67 3.14 -7.82 14.71
C ILE A 67 4.31 -7.73 15.70
N PHE A 68 4.71 -6.53 16.13
CA PHE A 68 5.86 -6.39 17.01
C PHE A 68 5.54 -6.72 18.47
N SER A 69 6.37 -7.56 19.09
CA SER A 69 6.30 -7.83 20.53
C SER A 69 6.67 -6.59 21.35
N THR A 70 6.13 -6.46 22.56
CA THR A 70 6.27 -5.27 23.41
C THR A 70 7.74 -4.86 23.65
N LYS A 71 8.68 -5.81 23.63
CA LYS A 71 10.11 -5.56 23.86
C LYS A 71 10.78 -4.81 22.72
N VAL A 72 10.37 -5.06 21.46
CA VAL A 72 11.01 -4.49 20.26
C VAL A 72 10.11 -3.51 19.50
N LYS A 73 8.86 -3.35 19.94
CA LYS A 73 7.83 -2.54 19.27
C LYS A 73 8.26 -1.11 19.00
N SER A 74 8.84 -0.42 19.98
CA SER A 74 9.29 0.95 19.82
C SER A 74 10.35 1.08 18.71
N TYR A 75 11.33 0.19 18.70
CA TYR A 75 12.40 0.17 17.68
C TYR A 75 11.86 -0.16 16.29
N GLY A 76 11.03 -1.21 16.18
CA GLY A 76 10.44 -1.64 14.90
C GLY A 76 9.53 -0.58 14.28
N ILE A 77 8.68 0.06 15.08
CA ILE A 77 7.81 1.14 14.61
C ILE A 77 8.63 2.37 14.20
N SER A 78 9.65 2.75 14.98
CA SER A 78 10.49 3.93 14.68
C SER A 78 11.27 3.75 13.38
N PHE A 79 11.85 2.56 13.17
CA PHE A 79 12.57 2.23 11.94
C PHE A 79 11.64 2.22 10.73
N THR A 80 10.46 1.61 10.87
CA THR A 80 9.44 1.59 9.80
C THR A 80 8.97 3.01 9.46
N ALA A 81 8.76 3.86 10.47
CA ALA A 81 8.37 5.24 10.29
C ALA A 81 9.46 6.07 9.58
N ALA A 82 10.73 5.85 9.92
CA ALA A 82 11.85 6.51 9.24
C ALA A 82 11.88 6.16 7.75
N ILE A 83 11.79 4.87 7.41
CA ILE A 83 11.72 4.42 6.01
C ILE A 83 10.49 5.01 5.31
N ASN A 84 9.33 4.98 5.97
CA ASN A 84 8.10 5.54 5.41
C ASN A 84 8.26 7.01 5.02
N TRP A 85 8.83 7.85 5.90
CA TRP A 85 9.02 9.27 5.60
C TRP A 85 10.04 9.51 4.50
N LEU A 86 11.10 8.70 4.42
CA LEU A 86 12.03 8.75 3.29
C LEU A 86 11.35 8.42 1.96
N LEU A 87 10.48 7.39 1.95
CA LEU A 87 9.70 7.02 0.76
C LEU A 87 8.65 8.07 0.41
N VAL A 88 8.03 8.71 1.39
CA VAL A 88 7.10 9.83 1.16
C VAL A 88 7.83 11.01 0.51
N LEU A 89 9.03 11.36 0.99
CA LEU A 89 9.85 12.40 0.37
C LEU A 89 10.20 12.01 -1.07
N ALA A 90 10.72 10.80 -1.29
CA ALA A 90 11.05 10.33 -2.63
C ALA A 90 9.84 10.38 -3.57
N SER A 91 8.66 9.92 -3.11
CA SER A 91 7.42 9.93 -3.88
C SER A 91 6.90 11.34 -4.17
N ALA A 92 7.20 12.33 -3.32
CA ALA A 92 6.82 13.73 -3.57
C ALA A 92 7.70 14.38 -4.66
N TYR A 93 8.99 14.05 -4.69
CA TYR A 93 9.91 14.54 -5.72
C TYR A 93 9.82 13.79 -7.05
N PHE A 94 9.42 12.52 -7.02
CA PHE A 94 9.41 11.64 -8.18
C PHE A 94 8.62 12.20 -9.39
N PRO A 95 7.37 12.70 -9.24
CA PRO A 95 6.63 13.27 -10.36
C PRO A 95 7.32 14.48 -11.02
N TYR A 96 7.97 15.34 -10.21
CA TYR A 96 8.66 16.52 -10.72
C TYR A 96 9.84 16.15 -11.63
N GLU A 97 10.62 15.14 -11.23
CA GLU A 97 11.75 14.67 -12.03
C GLU A 97 11.30 13.87 -13.26
N MET A 98 10.29 13.01 -13.11
CA MET A 98 9.81 12.16 -14.20
C MET A 98 9.07 12.91 -15.29
N ASN A 99 8.36 14.01 -14.96
CA ASN A 99 7.69 14.86 -15.95
C ASN A 99 8.67 15.50 -16.97
N LYS A 100 9.98 15.45 -16.72
CA LYS A 100 11.01 15.88 -17.69
C LYS A 100 11.24 14.86 -18.81
N PHE A 101 10.85 13.60 -18.59
CA PHE A 101 11.14 12.47 -19.48
C PHE A 101 9.89 11.73 -19.95
N PHE A 102 8.83 11.71 -19.14
CA PHE A 102 7.62 10.96 -19.39
C PHE A 102 6.38 11.84 -19.17
N ASP A 103 5.35 11.59 -19.98
CA ASP A 103 4.04 12.19 -19.80
C ASP A 103 3.31 11.64 -18.56
N ILE A 104 2.31 12.37 -18.09
CA ILE A 104 1.64 12.14 -16.80
C ILE A 104 0.86 10.81 -16.75
N GLU A 105 0.40 10.28 -17.89
CA GLU A 105 -0.24 8.97 -17.96
C GLU A 105 0.70 7.83 -17.55
N TYR A 106 1.99 7.93 -17.90
CA TYR A 106 2.99 6.92 -17.52
C TYR A 106 3.28 6.98 -16.02
N LEU A 107 3.17 8.16 -15.39
CA LEU A 107 3.24 8.29 -13.95
C LEU A 107 2.10 7.54 -13.24
N PHE A 108 0.87 7.67 -13.74
CA PHE A 108 -0.26 6.93 -13.15
C PHE A 108 -0.12 5.42 -13.33
N LEU A 109 0.37 4.96 -14.50
CA LEU A 109 0.64 3.54 -14.74
C LEU A 109 1.79 3.01 -13.86
N PHE A 110 2.84 3.78 -13.65
CA PHE A 110 3.92 3.43 -12.74
C PHE A 110 3.41 3.25 -11.31
N HIS A 111 2.60 4.19 -10.81
CA HIS A 111 1.97 4.05 -9.48
C HIS A 111 1.00 2.88 -9.42
N PHE A 112 0.32 2.54 -10.52
CA PHE A 112 -0.52 1.34 -10.59
C PHE A 112 0.31 0.07 -10.39
N VAL A 113 1.46 -0.05 -11.06
CA VAL A 113 2.36 -1.20 -10.88
C VAL A 113 2.86 -1.30 -9.45
N LEU A 114 3.24 -0.17 -8.82
CA LEU A 114 3.63 -0.14 -7.41
C LEU A 114 2.48 -0.56 -6.49
N CYS A 115 1.28 -0.03 -6.71
CA CYS A 115 0.10 -0.38 -5.92
C CYS A 115 -0.26 -1.87 -6.06
N LEU A 116 -0.18 -2.41 -7.28
CA LEU A 116 -0.40 -3.83 -7.55
C LEU A 116 0.66 -4.70 -6.87
N SER A 117 1.94 -4.33 -6.94
CA SER A 117 3.00 -5.04 -6.22
C SER A 117 2.79 -5.02 -4.71
N GLY A 118 2.31 -3.90 -4.15
CA GLY A 118 1.94 -3.78 -2.75
C GLY A 118 0.76 -4.67 -2.38
N ALA A 119 -0.25 -4.75 -3.25
CA ALA A 119 -1.39 -5.65 -3.06
C ALA A 119 -0.96 -7.13 -3.07
N LEU A 120 -0.08 -7.51 -3.99
CA LEU A 120 0.50 -8.85 -4.07
C LEU A 120 1.36 -9.17 -2.83
N PHE A 121 2.16 -8.20 -2.37
CA PHE A 121 2.92 -8.34 -1.13
C PHE A 121 1.99 -8.58 0.06
N VAL A 122 0.91 -7.80 0.21
CA VAL A 122 -0.09 -8.00 1.26
C VAL A 122 -0.75 -9.37 1.15
N TRP A 123 -1.01 -9.84 -0.07
CA TRP A 123 -1.62 -11.15 -0.30
C TRP A 123 -0.70 -12.30 0.14
N TRP A 124 0.60 -12.23 -0.12
CA TRP A 124 1.51 -13.34 0.19
C TRP A 124 2.14 -13.27 1.57
N PHE A 125 2.50 -12.08 2.05
CA PHE A 125 3.36 -11.92 3.21
C PHE A 125 2.66 -11.38 4.46
N VAL A 126 1.52 -10.69 4.31
CA VAL A 126 0.84 -10.11 5.47
C VAL A 126 -0.12 -11.14 6.09
N PRO A 127 0.07 -11.54 7.35
CA PRO A 127 -0.83 -12.46 8.03
C PRO A 127 -2.17 -11.78 8.37
N GLU A 128 -3.23 -12.56 8.53
CA GLU A 128 -4.52 -12.03 8.99
C GLU A 128 -4.51 -11.88 10.53
N THR A 129 -4.41 -10.64 11.00
CA THR A 129 -4.28 -10.32 12.43
C THR A 129 -5.62 -10.25 13.19
N LYS A 130 -6.75 -10.56 12.55
CA LYS A 130 -8.10 -10.32 13.13
C LYS A 130 -8.71 -11.44 13.97
N LYS A 131 -8.20 -12.66 13.92
CA LYS A 131 -8.87 -13.81 14.55
C LYS A 131 -8.13 -14.42 15.74
N PHE A 132 -7.12 -13.73 16.25
CA PHE A 132 -6.23 -14.28 17.26
C PHE A 132 -6.10 -13.28 18.40
N SER A 133 -6.18 -13.77 19.65
CA SER A 133 -5.80 -12.95 20.79
C SER A 133 -4.34 -12.50 20.59
N LEU A 134 -3.89 -11.40 21.19
CA LEU A 134 -2.49 -10.97 21.10
C LEU A 134 -1.51 -12.12 21.40
N ILE A 135 -1.92 -13.06 22.26
CA ILE A 135 -1.17 -14.27 22.63
C ILE A 135 -1.04 -15.27 21.46
N ASP A 136 -2.08 -15.43 20.64
CA ASP A 136 -2.08 -16.44 19.57
C ASP A 136 -1.29 -15.98 18.34
N VAL A 137 -1.31 -14.68 18.00
CA VAL A 137 -0.44 -14.12 16.94
C VAL A 137 1.03 -14.24 17.36
N GLN A 138 1.31 -13.91 18.61
CA GLN A 138 2.67 -13.97 19.15
C GLN A 138 3.17 -15.42 19.26
N ARG A 139 2.28 -16.37 19.59
CA ARG A 139 2.57 -17.81 19.56
C ARG A 139 2.82 -18.34 18.15
N GLN A 140 2.05 -17.91 17.14
CA GLN A 140 2.31 -18.31 15.75
C GLN A 140 3.66 -17.80 15.25
N LEU A 141 3.99 -16.54 15.54
CA LEU A 141 5.30 -15.99 15.21
C LEU A 141 6.42 -16.72 15.95
N ASP A 142 6.29 -16.98 17.27
CA ASP A 142 7.29 -17.73 18.05
C ASP A 142 7.48 -19.17 17.54
N ILE A 143 6.41 -19.87 17.13
CA ILE A 143 6.50 -21.23 16.55
C ILE A 143 7.23 -21.19 15.19
N ASP A 144 6.97 -20.20 14.35
CA ASP A 144 7.70 -20.03 13.09
C ASP A 144 9.18 -19.71 13.35
N TYR A 145 9.51 -18.91 14.37
CA TYR A 145 10.90 -18.64 14.75
C TYR A 145 11.61 -19.90 15.27
N GLU A 146 10.98 -20.71 16.12
CA GLU A 146 11.55 -21.99 16.58
C GLU A 146 11.80 -22.95 15.41
N HIS A 147 10.85 -23.04 14.49
CA HIS A 147 11.03 -23.83 13.27
C HIS A 147 12.20 -23.32 12.44
N ILE A 148 12.35 -22.01 12.23
CA ILE A 148 13.47 -21.45 11.45
C ILE A 148 14.82 -21.75 12.13
N ILE A 149 14.93 -21.62 13.46
CA ILE A 149 16.17 -21.90 14.19
C ILE A 149 16.54 -23.39 14.12
N TYR A 150 15.57 -24.31 14.07
CA TYR A 150 15.84 -25.74 13.93
C TYR A 150 16.32 -26.16 12.52
N TYR A 151 16.03 -25.39 11.47
CA TYR A 151 16.41 -25.70 10.10
C TYR A 151 17.60 -24.90 9.57
N VAL A 152 18.06 -23.88 10.29
CA VAL A 152 19.30 -23.16 9.97
C VAL A 152 20.42 -23.74 10.84
N PRO A 153 21.29 -24.62 10.30
CA PRO A 153 22.44 -25.09 11.05
C PRO A 153 23.39 -23.91 11.26
N VAL A 154 23.77 -23.69 12.52
CA VAL A 154 24.84 -22.75 12.91
C VAL A 154 26.18 -23.27 12.42
#